data_AF-A0A7Y0R352-F1
#
_entry.id   AF-A0A7Y0R352-F1
#
_cell.length_a   1.000
_cell.length_b   1.000
_cell.length_c   1.000
_cell.angle_alpha   90.00
_cell.angle_beta   90.00
_cell.angle_gamma   90.00
#
_symmetry.space_group_name_H-M   'P 1'
#
loop_
_entity.id
_entity.type
_entity.pdbx_description
1 polymer ?
#
loop_
_entity_poly.entity_id
_entity_poly.type
_entity_poly.pdbx_seq_one_letter_code
_entity_poly.pdbx_strand_id
1 'polypeptide(L)'
;DYLDKFAINKAESAEDAKRVLETQNIVYLPLSAFAPQAETMIGWKNRYGLRTPINTVVRALNPGQATVGIRGSFHPGFQQLHAEVEHEIGQTAHAVVSFKGQSGESEYNPKVSQTVWLSQTSGVTSHYWTEQMLSE
;
A
#
# COMPACT_ATOMS: atom_id res chain seq x y z
N ASP A 1 -10.72 -16.89 -3.78
CA ASP A 1 -11.39 -17.33 -2.53
C ASP A 1 -12.33 -16.29 -1.94
N TYR A 2 -11.88 -15.07 -1.62
CA TYR A 2 -12.78 -14.02 -1.10
C TYR A 2 -13.31 -13.04 -2.15
N LEU A 3 -12.53 -12.78 -3.23
CA LEU A 3 -12.94 -11.86 -4.29
C LEU A 3 -14.29 -12.25 -4.90
N ASP A 4 -14.45 -13.53 -5.25
CA ASP A 4 -15.69 -14.05 -5.85
C ASP A 4 -16.89 -13.94 -4.90
N LYS A 5 -16.67 -14.12 -3.59
CA LYS A 5 -17.73 -14.02 -2.57
C LYS A 5 -18.27 -12.59 -2.43
N PHE A 6 -17.45 -11.59 -2.73
CA PHE A 6 -17.81 -10.17 -2.68
C PHE A 6 -18.04 -9.56 -4.06
N ALA A 7 -18.07 -10.38 -5.12
CA ALA A 7 -18.18 -9.92 -6.51
C ALA A 7 -17.13 -8.85 -6.89
N ILE A 8 -15.92 -8.96 -6.33
CA ILE A 8 -14.79 -8.07 -6.68
C ILE A 8 -14.03 -8.70 -7.83
N ASN A 9 -14.01 -8.00 -8.97
CA ASN A 9 -13.28 -8.46 -10.14
C ASN A 9 -11.76 -8.44 -9.92
N LYS A 10 -11.09 -9.48 -10.43
CA LYS A 10 -9.62 -9.57 -10.52
C LYS A 10 -9.19 -9.09 -11.90
N ALA A 11 -8.43 -8.02 -11.97
CA ALA A 11 -7.93 -7.47 -13.23
C ALA A 11 -6.73 -8.26 -13.78
N GLU A 12 -6.59 -8.24 -15.10
CA GLU A 12 -5.49 -8.90 -15.82
C GLU A 12 -4.34 -7.94 -16.21
N SER A 13 -4.57 -6.63 -16.12
CA SER A 13 -3.55 -5.58 -16.31
C SER A 13 -3.97 -4.28 -15.61
N ALA A 14 -3.10 -3.27 -15.60
CA ALA A 14 -3.44 -1.94 -15.08
C ALA A 14 -4.55 -1.25 -15.90
N GLU A 15 -4.54 -1.43 -17.23
CA GLU A 15 -5.55 -0.91 -18.15
C GLU A 15 -6.90 -1.61 -17.93
N ASP A 16 -6.88 -2.92 -17.71
CA ASP A 16 -8.09 -3.67 -17.36
C ASP A 16 -8.66 -3.23 -16.01
N ALA A 17 -7.81 -3.05 -15.01
CA ALA A 17 -8.20 -2.52 -13.70
C ALA A 17 -8.90 -1.16 -13.84
N LYS A 18 -8.37 -0.26 -14.69
CA LYS A 18 -9.00 1.03 -14.97
C LYS A 18 -10.41 0.87 -15.54
N ARG A 19 -10.61 0.04 -16.58
CA ARG A 19 -11.94 -0.18 -17.18
C ARG A 19 -12.95 -0.76 -16.21
N VAL A 20 -12.53 -1.73 -15.39
CA VAL A 20 -13.39 -2.35 -14.38
C VAL A 20 -13.76 -1.32 -13.31
N LEU A 21 -12.80 -0.52 -12.86
CA LEU A 21 -13.01 0.51 -11.83
C LEU A 21 -14.04 1.56 -12.28
N GLU A 22 -14.02 1.95 -13.55
CA GLU A 22 -14.99 2.90 -14.16
C GLU A 22 -16.45 2.39 -14.12
N THR A 23 -16.67 1.08 -14.04
CA THR A 23 -18.01 0.48 -14.08
C THR A 23 -18.45 -0.14 -12.76
N GLN A 24 -17.51 -0.56 -11.90
CA GLN A 24 -17.79 -1.32 -10.68
C GLN A 24 -17.29 -0.68 -9.38
N ASN A 25 -16.58 0.45 -9.45
CA ASN A 25 -16.03 1.20 -8.30
C ASN A 25 -14.98 0.47 -7.45
N ILE A 26 -14.77 -0.84 -7.63
CA ILE A 26 -13.73 -1.62 -6.94
C ILE A 26 -13.16 -2.69 -7.88
N VAL A 27 -11.85 -2.90 -7.80
CA VAL A 27 -11.14 -3.94 -8.53
C VAL A 27 -9.90 -4.39 -7.77
N TYR A 28 -9.55 -5.66 -7.87
CA TYR A 28 -8.30 -6.20 -7.36
C TYR A 28 -7.30 -6.38 -8.50
N LEU A 29 -6.16 -5.68 -8.45
CA LEU A 29 -5.06 -5.84 -9.39
C LEU A 29 -3.93 -6.65 -8.73
N PRO A 30 -3.74 -7.94 -9.08
CA PRO A 30 -2.66 -8.75 -8.53
C PRO A 30 -1.28 -8.29 -9.03
N LEU A 31 -0.24 -8.50 -8.22
CA LEU A 31 1.14 -8.17 -8.61
C LEU A 31 1.59 -8.88 -9.90
N SER A 32 1.15 -10.13 -10.11
CA SER A 32 1.41 -10.94 -11.32
C SER A 32 1.01 -10.22 -12.62
N ALA A 33 -0.07 -9.43 -12.56
CA ALA A 33 -0.68 -8.81 -13.75
C ALA A 33 0.09 -7.58 -14.26
N PHE A 34 0.94 -6.97 -13.43
CA PHE A 34 1.66 -5.75 -13.83
C PHE A 34 3.15 -5.73 -13.48
N ALA A 35 3.61 -6.59 -12.57
CA ALA A 35 5.02 -6.73 -12.22
C ALA A 35 5.40 -8.19 -11.93
N PRO A 36 5.27 -9.12 -12.91
CA PRO A 36 5.53 -10.55 -12.72
C PRO A 36 6.96 -10.87 -12.28
N GLN A 37 7.93 -10.03 -12.65
CA GLN A 37 9.31 -10.15 -12.17
C GLN A 37 9.41 -9.88 -10.65
N ALA A 38 8.71 -8.86 -10.16
CA ALA A 38 8.69 -8.55 -8.73
C ALA A 38 7.99 -9.67 -7.93
N GLU A 39 6.94 -10.28 -8.47
CA GLU A 39 6.29 -11.46 -7.89
C GLU A 39 7.27 -12.64 -7.77
N THR A 40 8.04 -12.90 -8.84
CA THR A 40 9.10 -13.92 -8.84
C THR A 40 10.14 -13.65 -7.75
N MET A 41 10.58 -12.39 -7.62
CA MET A 41 11.54 -11.97 -6.60
C MET A 41 10.99 -12.09 -5.17
N ILE A 42 9.70 -11.82 -4.94
CA ILE A 42 9.05 -12.10 -3.66
C ILE A 42 9.11 -13.60 -3.32
N GLY A 43 8.96 -14.45 -4.33
CA GLY A 43 9.05 -15.91 -4.22
C GLY A 43 10.42 -16.41 -3.75
N TRP A 44 11.49 -15.62 -3.90
CA TRP A 44 12.83 -15.99 -3.45
C TRP A 44 12.95 -16.29 -1.96
N LYS A 45 12.02 -15.78 -1.13
CA LYS A 45 11.93 -16.16 0.29
C LYS A 45 11.85 -17.67 0.49
N ASN A 46 11.19 -18.40 -0.42
CA ASN A 46 11.03 -19.85 -0.33
C ASN A 46 12.35 -20.58 -0.58
N ARG A 47 13.27 -19.95 -1.33
CA ARG A 47 14.61 -20.48 -1.60
C ARG A 47 15.61 -20.10 -0.52
N TYR A 48 15.59 -18.86 -0.05
CA TYR A 48 16.61 -18.32 0.84
C TYR A 48 16.19 -18.25 2.32
N GLY A 49 14.92 -18.56 2.63
CA GLY A 49 14.39 -18.53 3.99
C GLY A 49 14.18 -17.12 4.58
N LEU A 50 14.47 -16.06 3.82
CA LEU A 50 14.41 -14.67 4.29
C LEU A 50 13.63 -13.77 3.32
N ARG A 51 13.02 -12.71 3.86
CA ARG A 51 12.49 -11.60 3.04
C ARG A 51 13.66 -10.85 2.41
N THR A 52 13.48 -10.41 1.16
CA THR A 52 14.47 -9.59 0.46
C THR A 52 13.97 -8.14 0.36
N PRO A 53 14.81 -7.17 -0.03
CA PRO A 53 14.38 -5.76 -0.16
C PRO A 53 13.16 -5.55 -1.08
N ILE A 54 12.88 -6.50 -1.99
CA ILE A 54 11.70 -6.43 -2.86
C ILE A 54 10.39 -6.34 -2.07
N ASN A 55 10.30 -6.97 -0.90
CA ASN A 55 9.11 -6.95 -0.05
C ASN A 55 8.76 -5.53 0.44
N THR A 56 9.75 -4.65 0.50
CA THR A 56 9.57 -3.23 0.82
C THR A 56 9.29 -2.42 -0.43
N VAL A 57 10.06 -2.64 -1.51
CA VAL A 57 9.95 -1.85 -2.76
C VAL A 57 8.58 -1.97 -3.42
N VAL A 58 8.00 -3.17 -3.48
CA VAL A 58 6.71 -3.38 -4.15
C VAL A 58 5.56 -2.58 -3.55
N ARG A 59 5.71 -2.13 -2.28
CA ARG A 59 4.72 -1.30 -1.61
C ARG A 59 4.64 0.11 -2.20
N ALA A 60 5.68 0.60 -2.87
CA ALA A 60 5.66 1.91 -3.51
C ALA A 60 5.07 1.87 -4.94
N LEU A 61 4.79 0.68 -5.48
CA LEU A 61 4.22 0.56 -6.83
C LEU A 61 2.80 1.14 -6.85
N ASN A 62 2.52 1.92 -7.90
CA ASN A 62 1.23 2.55 -8.16
C ASN A 62 0.88 2.44 -9.65
N PRO A 63 0.59 1.22 -10.15
CA PRO A 63 0.35 0.99 -11.58
C PRO A 63 -0.88 1.73 -12.11
N GLY A 64 -1.83 2.08 -11.24
CA GLY A 64 -3.03 2.84 -11.60
C GLY A 64 -2.86 4.36 -11.52
N GLN A 65 -1.67 4.86 -11.15
CA GLN A 65 -1.42 6.29 -10.88
C GLN A 65 -2.49 6.91 -9.97
N ALA A 66 -2.91 6.17 -8.94
CA ALA A 66 -3.88 6.65 -7.97
C ALA A 66 -3.35 7.90 -7.28
N THR A 67 -4.18 8.94 -7.22
CA THR A 67 -3.83 10.23 -6.58
C THR A 67 -3.92 10.18 -5.06
N VAL A 68 -4.58 9.16 -4.51
CA VAL A 68 -4.67 8.91 -3.07
C VAL A 68 -4.29 7.46 -2.79
N GLY A 69 -3.47 7.24 -1.76
CA GLY A 69 -3.00 5.92 -1.39
C GLY A 69 -2.86 5.74 0.12
N ILE A 70 -2.91 4.48 0.56
CA ILE A 70 -2.70 4.11 1.97
C ILE A 70 -1.65 2.99 2.04
N ARG A 71 -0.61 3.21 2.84
CA ARG A 71 0.51 2.28 3.03
C ARG A 71 0.65 1.87 4.48
N GLY A 72 0.40 0.59 4.74
CA GLY A 72 0.79 -0.06 5.98
C GLY A 72 2.25 -0.53 5.93
N SER A 73 2.95 -0.37 7.04
CA SER A 73 4.29 -0.94 7.27
C SER A 73 4.36 -1.64 8.62
N PHE A 74 5.22 -2.65 8.75
CA PHE A 74 5.26 -3.48 9.97
C PHE A 74 6.10 -2.85 11.09
N HIS A 75 7.27 -2.30 10.74
CA HIS A 75 8.24 -1.80 11.70
C HIS A 75 8.06 -0.29 11.96
N PRO A 76 8.11 0.16 13.22
CA PRO A 76 8.21 1.58 13.53
C PRO A 76 9.40 2.22 12.79
N GLY A 77 9.18 3.39 12.20
CA GLY A 77 10.15 4.14 11.41
C GLY A 77 9.99 3.96 9.90
N PHE A 78 9.45 2.82 9.45
CA PHE A 78 9.24 2.58 8.01
C PHE A 78 8.15 3.48 7.42
N GLN A 79 7.18 3.91 8.22
CA GLN A 79 6.12 4.80 7.75
C GLN A 79 6.65 6.16 7.28
N GLN A 80 7.70 6.69 7.94
CA GLN A 80 8.36 7.93 7.50
C GLN A 80 9.10 7.69 6.18
N LEU A 81 9.95 6.66 6.15
CA LEU A 81 10.73 6.30 4.96
C LEU A 81 9.82 6.05 3.75
N HIS A 82 8.69 5.37 3.94
CA HIS A 82 7.72 5.16 2.86
C HIS A 82 7.09 6.47 2.40
N ALA A 83 6.75 7.40 3.29
CA ALA A 83 6.22 8.70 2.90
C ALA A 83 7.26 9.56 2.14
N GLU A 84 8.52 9.50 2.54
CA GLU A 84 9.65 10.13 1.84
C GLU A 84 9.83 9.53 0.44
N VAL A 85 9.85 8.20 0.32
CA VAL A 85 9.93 7.54 -1.00
C VAL A 85 8.74 7.91 -1.88
N GLU A 86 7.52 7.93 -1.35
CA GLU A 86 6.32 8.33 -2.09
C GLU A 86 6.42 9.79 -2.56
N HIS A 87 7.09 10.68 -1.80
CA HIS A 87 7.31 12.07 -2.20
C HIS A 87 8.28 12.18 -3.38
N GLU A 88 9.37 11.42 -3.33
CA GLU A 88 10.39 11.42 -4.40
C GLU A 88 9.87 10.85 -5.73
N ILE A 89 9.02 9.81 -5.67
CA ILE A 89 8.47 9.16 -6.87
C ILE A 89 7.13 9.76 -7.33
N GLY A 90 6.36 10.36 -6.42
CA GLY A 90 5.08 11.00 -6.69
C GLY A 90 5.28 12.44 -7.16
N GLN A 91 5.57 12.64 -8.44
CA GLN A 91 5.94 13.97 -8.95
C GLN A 91 4.76 14.77 -9.53
N THR A 92 3.59 14.15 -9.76
CA THR A 92 2.49 14.77 -10.52
C THR A 92 1.32 15.19 -9.65
N ALA A 93 0.71 14.23 -8.96
CA ALA A 93 -0.39 14.47 -8.01
C ALA A 93 -0.57 13.23 -7.14
N HIS A 94 -0.12 13.30 -5.87
CA HIS A 94 -0.37 12.23 -4.91
C HIS A 94 -0.61 12.78 -3.49
N ALA A 95 -1.38 12.02 -2.74
CA ALA A 95 -1.58 12.12 -1.31
C ALA A 95 -1.54 10.71 -0.74
N VAL A 96 -0.38 10.30 -0.22
CA VAL A 96 -0.18 8.94 0.29
C VAL A 96 0.00 8.98 1.81
N VAL A 97 -0.90 8.30 2.51
CA VAL A 97 -0.86 8.16 3.97
C VAL A 97 -0.07 6.89 4.32
N SER A 98 0.98 7.02 5.10
CA SER A 98 1.82 5.93 5.58
C SER A 98 1.75 5.80 7.10
N PHE A 99 1.53 4.58 7.60
CA PHE A 99 1.44 4.31 9.03
C PHE A 99 1.95 2.91 9.39
N LYS A 100 2.04 2.62 10.69
CA LYS A 100 2.32 1.27 11.18
C LYS A 100 1.03 0.45 11.11
N GLY A 101 1.02 -0.49 10.18
CA GLY A 101 -0.10 -1.36 9.88
C GLY A 101 -0.16 -2.60 10.76
N GLN A 102 -1.36 -3.15 10.99
CA GLN A 102 -1.50 -4.46 11.63
C GLN A 102 -0.84 -5.54 10.79
N SER A 103 0.17 -6.22 11.35
CA SER A 103 1.01 -7.18 10.63
C SER A 103 1.64 -6.64 9.33
N GLY A 104 1.74 -5.30 9.19
CA GLY A 104 2.23 -4.63 7.99
C GLY A 104 1.19 -4.45 6.88
N GLU A 105 -0.07 -4.80 7.11
CA GLU A 105 -1.18 -4.52 6.21
C GLU A 105 -1.62 -3.06 6.30
N SER A 106 -2.30 -2.53 5.28
CA SER A 106 -2.88 -1.18 5.29
C SER A 106 -4.12 -1.10 6.20
N GLU A 107 -3.99 -1.55 7.44
CA GLU A 107 -5.00 -1.59 8.49
C GLU A 107 -4.48 -0.82 9.70
N TYR A 108 -5.21 0.23 10.09
CA TYR A 108 -4.88 1.08 11.23
C TYR A 108 -5.43 0.50 12.53
N ASN A 109 -4.62 0.46 13.59
CA ASN A 109 -5.07 0.06 14.91
C ASN A 109 -5.37 1.29 15.78
N PRO A 110 -6.65 1.55 16.11
CA PRO A 110 -7.03 2.73 16.89
C PRO A 110 -6.60 2.67 18.34
N LYS A 111 -6.21 1.48 18.86
CA LYS A 111 -5.84 1.28 20.27
C LYS A 111 -4.36 1.58 20.56
N VAL A 112 -3.60 2.03 19.57
CA VAL A 112 -2.16 2.29 19.70
C VAL A 112 -1.84 3.66 19.13
N SER A 113 -1.31 4.56 19.96
CA SER A 113 -0.78 5.82 19.45
C SER A 113 0.32 5.59 18.44
N GLN A 114 0.30 6.37 17.37
CA GLN A 114 1.36 6.34 16.37
C GLN A 114 1.42 7.63 15.56
N THR A 115 2.61 7.93 15.06
CA THR A 115 2.78 8.97 14.04
C THR A 115 2.35 8.43 12.68
N VAL A 116 1.36 9.09 12.08
CA VAL A 116 0.93 8.91 10.70
C VAL A 116 1.63 9.94 9.83
N TRP A 117 2.11 9.52 8.65
CA TRP A 117 2.83 10.37 7.72
C TRP A 117 2.00 10.58 6.46
N LEU A 118 1.99 11.80 5.96
CA LEU A 118 1.33 12.19 4.72
C LEU A 118 2.38 12.67 3.74
N SER A 119 2.46 11.98 2.60
CA SER A 119 3.27 12.39 1.45
C SER A 119 2.40 13.12 0.45
N GLN A 120 2.79 14.33 0.07
CA GLN A 120 2.15 15.14 -0.96
C GLN A 120 3.22 15.75 -1.88
N THR A 121 2.80 16.33 -3.00
CA THR A 121 3.71 17.06 -3.90
C THR A 121 4.38 18.26 -3.23
N SER A 122 3.78 18.84 -2.18
CA SER A 122 4.35 19.93 -1.38
C SER A 122 5.37 19.47 -0.32
N GLY A 123 5.53 18.16 -0.11
CA GLY A 123 6.44 17.61 0.89
C GLY A 123 5.82 16.50 1.74
N VAL A 124 6.56 16.13 2.78
CA VAL A 124 6.15 15.12 3.75
C VAL A 124 5.77 15.80 5.06
N THR A 125 4.57 15.51 5.57
CA THR A 125 4.09 15.98 6.88
C THR A 125 3.75 14.80 7.79
N SER A 126 3.62 15.06 9.09
CA SER A 126 3.25 14.03 10.05
C SER A 126 2.20 14.53 11.03
N HIS A 127 1.44 13.57 11.58
CA HIS A 127 0.46 13.79 12.63
C HIS A 127 0.61 12.69 13.68
N TYR A 128 0.78 13.08 14.95
CA TYR A 128 0.74 12.13 16.05
C TYR A 128 -0.72 11.83 16.40
N TRP A 129 -1.15 10.61 16.11
CA TRP A 129 -2.52 10.15 16.34
C TRP A 129 -2.57 9.39 17.67
N THR A 130 -3.26 9.96 18.65
CA THR A 130 -3.41 9.36 19.98
C THR A 130 -4.37 8.17 19.96
N GLU A 131 -4.07 7.10 20.70
CA GLU A 131 -5.02 5.98 20.81
C GLU A 131 -6.40 6.43 21.28
N GLN A 132 -7.42 5.78 20.73
CA GLN A 132 -8.78 5.88 21.18
C GLN A 132 -9.20 4.54 21.77
N MET A 133 -9.52 4.55 23.06
CA MET A 133 -10.24 3.45 23.67
C MET A 133 -11.65 3.50 23.11
N LEU A 134 -12.00 2.55 22.24
CA LEU A 134 -13.39 2.32 21.88
C LEU A 134 -14.10 1.86 23.16
N SER A 135 -14.80 2.78 23.83
CA SER A 135 -15.79 2.39 24.83
C SER A 135 -16.90 1.64 24.09
N GLU A 136 -17.36 0.52 24.67
CA GLU A 136 -18.55 -0.20 24.20
C GLU A 136 -19.79 0.71 24.12
#